data_AF-A0A954SSW0-F1
#
_entry.id   AF-A0A954SSW0-F1
#
_cell.length_a   1.000
_cell.length_b   1.000
_cell.length_c   1.000
_cell.angle_alpha   90.00
_cell.angle_beta   90.00
_cell.angle_gamma   90.00
#
_symmetry.space_group_name_H-M   'P 1'
#
loop_
_entity.id
_entity.type
_entity.pdbx_description
1 polymer ?
#
loop_
_entity_poly.entity_id
_entity_poly.type
_entity_poly.pdbx_seq_one_letter_code
_entity_poly.pdbx_strand_id
1 'polypeptide(L)'
;MKLRGLPDEVVRLCEELNAPGRLVAHLQLVHDVAACILDAVSAHFPNLKFDRESVLFGAASHDIGKVVHSEELTGPGKLHEAAGEKLLIRHGISVPLARFARTHGNWDRDTDVQIEDLMVAVADKVWKGVRKEELEELVCQKIAEELGLEGWEVFSVVDEVLDGIASGGEERLAWQRRE
;
A
#
# COMPACT_ATOMS: atom_id res chain seq x y z
N MET A 1 14.12 -11.33 9.46
CA MET A 1 13.61 -10.66 8.26
C MET A 1 14.42 -9.39 7.98
N LYS A 2 14.84 -9.16 6.73
CA LYS A 2 15.44 -7.90 6.27
C LYS A 2 14.44 -7.25 5.30
N LEU A 3 13.91 -6.09 5.67
CA LEU A 3 12.95 -5.35 4.86
C LEU A 3 13.67 -4.31 3.98
N ARG A 4 13.05 -3.96 2.85
CA ARG A 4 13.40 -2.76 2.08
C ARG A 4 13.27 -1.51 2.95
N GLY A 5 14.19 -0.57 2.78
CA GLY A 5 14.14 0.73 3.47
C GLY A 5 13.04 1.60 2.87
N LEU A 6 12.47 2.49 3.69
CA LEU A 6 11.54 3.51 3.19
C LEU A 6 12.24 4.47 2.21
N PRO A 7 11.51 5.07 1.26
CA PRO A 7 12.05 6.16 0.45
C PRO A 7 12.57 7.30 1.32
N ASP A 8 13.69 7.92 0.94
CA ASP A 8 14.34 8.98 1.74
C ASP A 8 13.41 10.15 2.08
N GLU A 9 12.50 10.49 1.17
CA GLU A 9 11.49 11.54 1.40
C GLU A 9 10.50 11.17 2.51
N VAL A 10 10.08 9.90 2.58
CA VAL A 10 9.20 9.42 3.64
C VAL A 10 9.94 9.33 4.97
N VAL A 11 11.22 8.92 4.97
CA VAL A 11 12.06 8.94 6.18
C VAL A 11 12.13 10.35 6.77
N ARG A 12 12.45 11.35 5.94
CA ARG A 12 12.48 12.77 6.37
C ARG A 12 11.12 13.23 6.91
N LEU A 13 10.03 12.90 6.23
CA LEU A 13 8.68 13.22 6.71
C LEU A 13 8.39 12.60 8.08
N CYS A 14 8.72 11.32 8.27
CA CYS A 14 8.53 10.66 9.56
C CYS A 14 9.35 11.33 10.68
N GLU A 15 10.59 11.73 10.41
CA GLU A 15 11.43 12.47 11.36
C GLU A 15 10.86 13.85 11.69
N GLU A 16 10.50 14.64 10.68
CA GLU A 16 9.90 15.98 10.84
C GLU A 16 8.59 15.93 11.65
N LEU A 17 7.79 14.90 11.42
CA LEU A 17 6.50 14.69 12.07
C LEU A 17 6.60 14.00 13.43
N ASN A 18 7.81 13.61 13.88
CA ASN A 18 8.02 12.79 15.07
C ASN A 18 7.13 11.54 15.07
N ALA A 19 7.05 10.85 13.93
CA ALA A 19 6.21 9.67 13.77
C ALA A 19 6.59 8.58 14.79
N PRO A 20 5.62 7.96 15.48
CA PRO A 20 5.92 6.88 16.43
C PRO A 20 6.66 5.72 15.77
N GLY A 21 7.62 5.10 16.46
CA GLY A 21 8.45 4.01 15.89
C GLY A 21 7.61 2.87 15.30
N ARG A 22 6.52 2.48 15.98
CA ARG A 22 5.57 1.48 15.50
C ARG A 22 4.90 1.86 14.17
N LEU A 23 4.61 3.15 13.95
CA LEU A 23 4.08 3.62 12.67
C LEU A 23 5.14 3.49 11.58
N VAL A 24 6.37 3.92 11.84
CA VAL A 24 7.47 3.80 10.87
C VAL A 24 7.72 2.32 10.50
N ALA A 25 7.71 1.42 11.48
CA ALA A 25 7.84 -0.02 11.25
C ALA A 25 6.69 -0.58 10.41
N HIS A 26 5.44 -0.14 10.64
CA HIS A 26 4.29 -0.49 9.81
C HIS A 26 4.45 -0.02 8.36
N LEU A 27 4.82 1.24 8.17
CA LEU A 27 5.03 1.81 6.84
C LEU A 27 6.12 1.04 6.08
N GLN A 28 7.20 0.64 6.76
CA GLN A 28 8.27 -0.14 6.16
C GLN A 28 7.81 -1.53 5.71
N LEU A 29 6.98 -2.21 6.51
CA LEU A 29 6.39 -3.49 6.14
C LEU A 29 5.52 -3.39 4.89
N VAL A 30 4.62 -2.42 4.85
CA VAL A 30 3.69 -2.24 3.73
C VAL A 30 4.45 -1.82 2.48
N HIS A 31 5.48 -0.96 2.60
CA HIS A 31 6.36 -0.61 1.50
C HIS A 31 7.11 -1.83 0.93
N ASP A 32 7.69 -2.68 1.78
CA ASP A 32 8.40 -3.89 1.35
C ASP A 32 7.47 -4.87 0.61
N VAL A 33 6.25 -5.05 1.13
CA VAL A 33 5.21 -5.87 0.53
C VAL A 33 4.74 -5.30 -0.81
N ALA A 34 4.49 -3.99 -0.89
CA ALA A 34 4.15 -3.33 -2.15
C ALA A 34 5.25 -3.59 -3.18
N ALA A 35 6.51 -3.39 -2.81
CA ALA A 35 7.62 -3.65 -3.72
C ALA A 35 7.67 -5.13 -4.17
N CYS A 36 7.36 -6.09 -3.31
CA CYS A 36 7.28 -7.52 -3.69
C CYS A 36 6.13 -7.78 -4.69
N ILE A 37 4.95 -7.20 -4.47
CA ILE A 37 3.82 -7.28 -5.40
C ILE A 37 4.23 -6.71 -6.77
N LEU A 38 4.79 -5.50 -6.78
CA LEU A 38 5.14 -4.81 -8.02
C LEU A 38 6.23 -5.56 -8.80
N ASP A 39 7.21 -6.17 -8.13
CA ASP A 39 8.23 -7.00 -8.79
C ASP A 39 7.61 -8.21 -9.48
N ALA A 40 6.74 -8.95 -8.78
CA ALA A 40 6.10 -10.13 -9.31
C ALA A 40 5.13 -9.78 -10.45
N VAL A 41 4.26 -8.79 -10.24
CA VAL A 41 3.31 -8.31 -11.27
C VAL A 41 4.06 -7.84 -12.52
N SER A 42 5.16 -7.08 -12.37
CA SER A 42 5.95 -6.62 -13.53
C SER A 42 6.65 -7.77 -14.26
N ALA A 43 7.05 -8.82 -13.54
CA ALA A 43 7.67 -10.00 -14.13
C ALA A 43 6.68 -10.81 -14.97
N HIS A 44 5.44 -10.96 -14.49
CA HIS A 44 4.38 -11.68 -15.21
C HIS A 44 3.71 -10.84 -16.32
N PHE A 45 3.60 -9.52 -16.10
CA PHE A 45 2.94 -8.58 -17.00
C PHE A 45 3.88 -7.45 -17.41
N PRO A 46 4.93 -7.72 -18.21
CA PRO A 46 5.97 -6.73 -18.54
C PRO A 46 5.47 -5.53 -19.35
N ASN A 47 4.29 -5.63 -19.95
CA ASN A 47 3.66 -4.55 -20.71
C ASN A 47 2.67 -3.72 -19.88
N LEU A 48 2.40 -4.10 -18.62
CA LEU A 48 1.51 -3.35 -17.74
C LEU A 48 2.16 -2.02 -17.38
N LYS A 49 1.44 -0.93 -17.62
CA LYS A 49 1.92 0.43 -17.32
C LYS A 49 1.30 0.92 -16.04
N PHE A 50 2.14 1.30 -15.10
CA PHE A 50 1.75 1.99 -13.88
C PHE A 50 2.97 2.76 -13.34
N ASP A 51 2.72 3.80 -12.56
CA ASP A 51 3.78 4.53 -11.88
C ASP A 51 4.24 3.79 -10.63
N ARG A 52 5.27 2.96 -10.80
CA ARG A 52 5.87 2.16 -9.72
C ARG A 52 6.34 3.01 -8.54
N GLU A 53 7.01 4.13 -8.79
CA GLU A 53 7.55 4.98 -7.73
C GLU A 53 6.42 5.60 -6.91
N SER A 54 5.32 5.97 -7.56
CA SER A 54 4.13 6.48 -6.86
C SER A 54 3.52 5.44 -5.92
N VAL A 55 3.44 4.16 -6.32
CA VAL A 55 2.93 3.08 -5.46
C VAL A 55 3.85 2.86 -4.26
N LEU A 56 5.16 2.85 -4.50
CA LEU A 56 6.15 2.66 -3.44
C LEU A 56 6.12 3.80 -2.41
N PHE A 57 5.96 5.04 -2.88
CA PHE A 57 5.72 6.20 -2.02
C PHE A 57 4.40 6.05 -1.26
N GLY A 58 3.30 5.76 -1.97
CA GLY A 58 1.97 5.62 -1.38
C GLY A 58 1.93 4.57 -0.27
N ALA A 59 2.49 3.38 -0.51
CA ALA A 59 2.62 2.32 0.49
C ALA A 59 3.44 2.77 1.70
N ALA A 60 4.53 3.49 1.45
CA ALA A 60 5.43 4.01 2.48
C ALA A 60 4.81 5.18 3.29
N SER A 61 3.75 5.84 2.82
CA SER A 61 3.17 7.00 3.50
C SER A 61 1.68 6.88 3.83
N HIS A 62 0.99 5.81 3.43
CA HIS A 62 -0.47 5.71 3.46
C HIS A 62 -1.08 6.02 4.84
N ASP A 63 -0.43 5.57 5.90
CA ASP A 63 -0.90 5.67 7.28
C ASP A 63 -0.36 6.90 8.03
N ILE A 64 0.32 7.83 7.34
CA ILE A 64 1.00 8.98 7.98
C ILE A 64 0.03 9.88 8.79
N GLY A 65 -1.26 9.89 8.44
CA GLY A 65 -2.27 10.61 9.19
C GLY A 65 -2.44 10.12 10.64
N LYS A 66 -1.95 8.92 10.98
CA LYS A 66 -1.93 8.40 12.36
C LYS A 66 -0.97 9.16 13.27
N VAL A 67 -0.10 10.03 12.73
CA VAL A 67 0.59 11.05 13.54
C VAL A 67 -0.39 12.04 14.16
N VAL A 68 -1.45 12.41 13.41
CA VAL A 68 -2.50 13.32 13.88
C VAL A 68 -3.54 12.58 14.73
N HIS A 69 -3.89 11.37 14.31
CA HIS A 69 -4.89 10.50 14.94
C HIS A 69 -4.23 9.28 15.61
N SER A 70 -3.41 9.54 16.62
CA SER A 70 -2.60 8.52 17.30
C SER A 70 -3.40 7.38 17.94
N GLU A 71 -4.66 7.64 18.30
CA GLU A 71 -5.62 6.65 18.79
C GLU A 71 -5.88 5.51 17.79
N GLU A 72 -5.73 5.78 16.48
CA GLU A 72 -5.94 4.83 15.39
C GLU A 72 -4.70 3.96 15.11
N LEU A 73 -3.59 4.15 15.84
CA LEU A 73 -2.42 3.25 15.77
C LEU A 73 -2.71 1.87 16.34
N THR A 74 -3.59 1.80 17.33
CA THR A 74 -3.96 0.56 18.02
C THR A 74 -5.46 0.33 18.08
N GLY A 75 -6.26 1.38 17.89
CA GLY A 75 -7.71 1.32 17.83
C GLY A 75 -8.24 1.29 16.40
N PRO A 76 -9.53 0.95 16.22
CA PRO A 76 -10.19 1.13 14.93
C PRO A 76 -10.33 2.61 14.61
N GLY A 77 -10.36 2.94 13.32
CA GLY A 77 -10.56 4.32 12.88
C GLY A 77 -10.30 4.51 11.40
N LYS A 78 -10.59 5.72 10.92
CA LYS A 78 -10.43 6.14 9.51
C LYS A 78 -10.19 7.65 9.36
N LEU A 79 -10.03 8.37 10.48
CA LEU A 79 -9.78 9.81 10.44
C LEU A 79 -8.38 10.09 9.91
N HIS A 80 -7.43 9.17 10.12
CA HIS A 80 -6.07 9.26 9.56
C HIS A 80 -6.05 9.35 8.04
N GLU A 81 -7.03 8.79 7.33
CA GLU A 81 -7.04 8.75 5.87
C GLU A 81 -7.09 10.16 5.26
N ALA A 82 -8.13 10.93 5.62
CA ALA A 82 -8.28 12.31 5.16
C ALA A 82 -7.29 13.28 5.84
N ALA A 83 -6.86 12.99 7.07
CA ALA A 83 -5.85 13.78 7.76
C ALA A 83 -4.47 13.62 7.13
N GLY A 84 -4.11 12.40 6.71
CA GLY A 84 -2.84 12.05 6.09
C GLY A 84 -2.65 12.74 4.75
N GLU A 85 -3.68 12.74 3.88
CA GLU A 85 -3.64 13.46 2.60
C GLU A 85 -3.39 14.97 2.82
N LYS A 86 -4.14 15.59 3.74
CA LYS A 86 -3.96 17.01 4.09
C LYS A 86 -2.58 17.30 4.68
N LEU A 87 -2.06 16.37 5.48
CA LEU A 87 -0.74 16.50 6.10
C LEU A 87 0.36 16.45 5.04
N LEU A 88 0.33 15.48 4.15
CA LEU A 88 1.28 15.34 3.04
C LEU A 88 1.29 16.60 2.16
N ILE A 89 0.12 17.11 1.77
CA ILE A 89 0.00 18.34 0.97
C ILE A 89 0.62 19.54 1.70
N ARG A 90 0.40 19.67 3.01
CA ARG A 90 0.98 20.75 3.82
C ARG A 90 2.51 20.69 3.86
N HIS A 91 3.09 19.49 3.79
CA HIS A 91 4.53 19.26 3.72
C HIS A 91 5.08 19.30 2.28
N GLY A 92 4.29 19.77 1.31
CA GLY A 92 4.75 20.00 -0.06
C GLY A 92 4.67 18.78 -0.98
N ILE A 93 4.11 17.66 -0.51
CA ILE A 93 3.84 16.50 -1.36
C ILE A 93 2.72 16.84 -2.33
N SER A 94 2.89 16.46 -3.60
CA SER A 94 1.91 16.72 -4.64
C SER A 94 0.59 15.99 -4.36
N VAL A 95 -0.54 16.60 -4.76
CA VAL A 95 -1.87 15.99 -4.61
C VAL A 95 -1.95 14.56 -5.19
N PRO A 96 -1.37 14.26 -6.37
CA PRO A 96 -1.35 12.90 -6.89
C PRO A 96 -0.70 11.88 -5.94
N LEU A 97 0.39 12.23 -5.24
CA LEU A 97 1.02 11.30 -4.29
C LEU A 97 0.28 11.28 -2.94
N ALA A 98 -0.18 12.44 -2.48
CA ALA A 98 -0.87 12.56 -1.19
C ALA A 98 -2.18 11.77 -1.12
N ARG A 99 -2.85 11.56 -2.27
CA ARG A 99 -4.14 10.86 -2.34
C ARG A 99 -4.09 9.44 -1.78
N PHE A 100 -2.93 8.76 -1.87
CA PHE A 100 -2.79 7.37 -1.40
C PHE A 100 -3.12 7.22 0.09
N ALA A 101 -2.84 8.26 0.89
CA ALA A 101 -3.23 8.26 2.30
C ALA A 101 -4.75 8.16 2.51
N ARG A 102 -5.54 8.68 1.57
CA ARG A 102 -7.00 8.60 1.59
C ARG A 102 -7.55 7.37 0.84
N THR A 103 -6.97 7.02 -0.31
CA THR A 103 -7.52 6.00 -1.21
C THR A 103 -7.25 4.58 -0.74
N HIS A 104 -6.19 4.32 0.04
CA HIS A 104 -5.88 2.97 0.53
C HIS A 104 -7.01 2.36 1.40
N GLY A 105 -7.80 3.19 2.09
CA GLY A 105 -8.94 2.79 2.92
C GLY A 105 -10.32 2.96 2.27
N ASN A 106 -10.41 3.67 1.14
CA ASN A 106 -11.69 4.03 0.48
C ASN A 106 -11.70 3.73 -1.03
N TRP A 107 -10.92 2.75 -1.48
CA TRP A 107 -10.80 2.33 -2.87
C TRP A 107 -12.14 1.90 -3.51
N ASP A 108 -13.15 1.57 -2.70
CA ASP A 108 -14.50 1.16 -3.13
C ASP A 108 -15.47 2.34 -3.31
N ARG A 109 -15.10 3.55 -2.86
CA ARG A 109 -15.98 4.73 -2.81
C ARG A 109 -15.56 5.84 -3.73
N ASP A 110 -14.31 5.82 -4.16
CA ASP A 110 -13.74 6.85 -5.02
C ASP A 110 -13.85 6.41 -6.49
N THR A 111 -14.33 7.30 -7.35
CA THR A 111 -14.61 6.99 -8.76
C THR A 111 -13.35 7.03 -9.63
N ASP A 112 -12.28 7.66 -9.15
CA ASP A 112 -11.05 7.90 -9.93
C ASP A 112 -9.89 7.01 -9.46
N VAL A 113 -10.18 5.89 -8.80
CA VAL A 113 -9.19 4.93 -8.30
C VAL A 113 -8.45 4.28 -9.47
N GLN A 114 -7.13 4.48 -9.50
CA GLN A 114 -6.24 3.89 -10.50
C GLN A 114 -5.65 2.58 -9.99
N ILE A 115 -4.97 1.84 -10.87
CA ILE A 115 -4.31 0.59 -10.50
C ILE A 115 -3.28 0.82 -9.38
N GLU A 116 -2.59 1.96 -9.37
CA GLU A 116 -1.64 2.33 -8.33
C GLU A 116 -2.29 2.41 -6.94
N ASP A 117 -3.49 3.01 -6.86
CA ASP A 117 -4.25 3.14 -5.62
C ASP A 117 -4.67 1.77 -5.09
N LEU A 118 -5.08 0.86 -5.99
CA LEU A 118 -5.42 -0.52 -5.64
C LEU A 118 -4.19 -1.31 -5.17
N MET A 119 -3.02 -1.14 -5.81
CA MET A 119 -1.78 -1.82 -5.39
C MET A 119 -1.35 -1.41 -3.98
N VAL A 120 -1.49 -0.12 -3.62
CA VAL A 120 -1.26 0.35 -2.25
C VAL A 120 -2.26 -0.29 -1.27
N ALA A 121 -3.54 -0.31 -1.62
CA ALA A 121 -4.58 -0.92 -0.78
C ALA A 121 -4.35 -2.43 -0.57
N VAL A 122 -3.97 -3.16 -1.63
CA VAL A 122 -3.67 -4.60 -1.55
C VAL A 122 -2.48 -4.84 -0.63
N ALA A 123 -1.41 -4.05 -0.78
CA ALA A 123 -0.24 -4.17 0.10
C ALA A 123 -0.61 -3.99 1.59
N ASP A 124 -1.46 -3.01 1.91
CA ASP A 124 -1.96 -2.77 3.28
C ASP A 124 -2.83 -3.92 3.83
N LYS A 125 -3.47 -4.72 2.97
CA LYS A 125 -4.20 -5.92 3.44
C LYS A 125 -3.29 -7.13 3.57
N VAL A 126 -2.54 -7.45 2.52
CA VAL A 126 -1.83 -8.72 2.39
C VAL A 126 -0.57 -8.79 3.25
N TRP A 127 -0.01 -7.66 3.72
CA TRP A 127 1.18 -7.69 4.58
C TRP A 127 0.96 -8.54 5.84
N LYS A 128 -0.25 -8.57 6.40
CA LYS A 128 -0.59 -9.41 7.57
C LYS A 128 -1.25 -10.74 7.19
N GLY A 129 -1.19 -11.14 5.92
CA GLY A 129 -1.82 -12.35 5.41
C GLY A 129 -3.32 -12.23 5.16
N VAL A 130 -3.89 -11.03 5.20
CA VAL A 130 -5.32 -10.83 4.94
C VAL A 130 -5.55 -10.63 3.45
N ARG A 131 -6.39 -11.49 2.87
CA ARG A 131 -6.90 -11.39 1.49
C ARG A 131 -8.22 -10.63 1.46
N LYS A 132 -8.46 -9.87 0.39
CA LYS A 132 -9.69 -9.08 0.21
C LYS A 132 -10.18 -9.22 -1.22
N GLU A 133 -11.04 -10.22 -1.42
CA GLU A 133 -11.51 -10.68 -2.74
C GLU A 133 -12.01 -9.52 -3.63
N GLU A 134 -12.85 -8.62 -3.11
CA GLU A 134 -13.41 -7.53 -3.92
C GLU A 134 -12.35 -6.51 -4.36
N LEU A 135 -11.29 -6.32 -3.57
CA LEU A 135 -10.18 -5.44 -3.93
C LEU A 135 -9.25 -6.12 -4.97
N GLU A 136 -9.01 -7.42 -4.79
CA GLU A 136 -8.16 -8.21 -5.68
C GLU A 136 -8.81 -8.39 -7.06
N GLU A 137 -10.13 -8.54 -7.11
CA GLU A 137 -10.91 -8.58 -8.35
C GLU A 137 -10.78 -7.28 -9.14
N LEU A 138 -10.84 -6.12 -8.48
CA LEU A 138 -10.62 -4.82 -9.12
C LEU A 138 -9.21 -4.69 -9.70
N VAL A 139 -8.18 -5.19 -9.01
CA VAL A 139 -6.81 -5.23 -9.55
C VAL A 139 -6.76 -6.10 -10.80
N CYS A 140 -7.35 -7.30 -10.75
CA CYS A 140 -7.39 -8.21 -11.89
C CYS A 140 -8.10 -7.58 -13.09
N GLN A 141 -9.23 -6.91 -12.84
CA GLN A 141 -9.98 -6.21 -13.87
C GLN A 141 -9.14 -5.12 -14.53
N LYS A 142 -8.48 -4.25 -13.74
CA LYS A 142 -7.63 -3.17 -14.30
C LYS A 142 -6.48 -3.69 -15.15
N ILE A 143 -5.83 -4.77 -14.71
CA ILE A 143 -4.74 -5.39 -15.47
C ILE A 143 -5.28 -6.03 -16.77
N ALA A 144 -6.39 -6.76 -16.69
CA ALA A 144 -7.01 -7.40 -17.84
C ALA A 144 -7.45 -6.37 -18.90
N GLU A 145 -8.08 -5.26 -18.46
CA GLU A 145 -8.50 -4.16 -19.32
C GLU A 145 -7.31 -3.47 -20.03
N GLU A 146 -6.25 -3.13 -19.29
CA GLU A 146 -5.07 -2.44 -19.84
C GLU A 146 -4.32 -3.32 -20.85
N LEU A 147 -4.26 -4.63 -20.61
CA LEU A 147 -3.50 -5.58 -21.44
C LEU A 147 -4.32 -6.29 -22.51
N GLY A 148 -5.66 -6.17 -22.46
CA GLY A 148 -6.55 -6.93 -23.33
C GLY A 148 -6.47 -8.45 -23.09
N LEU A 149 -6.29 -8.86 -21.83
CA LEU A 149 -6.23 -10.27 -21.41
C LEU A 149 -7.57 -10.75 -20.86
N GLU A 150 -7.73 -12.07 -20.77
CA GLU A 150 -8.89 -12.66 -20.11
C GLU A 150 -8.75 -12.57 -18.58
N GLY A 151 -9.83 -12.22 -17.88
CA GLY A 151 -9.79 -11.99 -16.43
C GLY A 151 -9.30 -13.18 -15.61
N TRP A 152 -9.57 -14.41 -16.06
CA TRP A 152 -9.11 -15.63 -15.37
C TRP A 152 -7.60 -15.85 -15.48
N GLU A 153 -6.98 -15.43 -16.59
CA GLU A 153 -5.52 -15.51 -16.78
C GLU A 153 -4.82 -14.58 -15.78
N VAL A 154 -5.33 -13.35 -15.66
CA VAL A 154 -4.83 -12.37 -14.70
C VAL A 154 -5.05 -12.84 -13.26
N PHE A 155 -6.26 -13.31 -12.95
CA PHE A 155 -6.62 -13.79 -11.62
C PHE A 155 -5.67 -14.89 -11.15
N SER A 156 -5.37 -15.88 -12.00
CA SER A 156 -4.52 -17.01 -11.63
C SER A 156 -3.13 -16.55 -11.18
N VAL A 157 -2.57 -15.55 -11.86
CA VAL A 157 -1.26 -14.98 -11.52
C VAL A 157 -1.33 -14.11 -10.26
N VAL A 158 -2.32 -13.22 -10.17
CA VAL A 158 -2.46 -12.33 -9.01
C VAL A 158 -2.72 -13.15 -7.74
N ASP A 159 -3.54 -14.20 -7.82
CA ASP A 159 -3.82 -15.09 -6.69
C ASP A 159 -2.55 -15.80 -6.20
N GLU A 160 -1.74 -16.38 -7.11
CA GLU A 160 -0.47 -17.03 -6.75
C GLU A 160 0.50 -16.05 -6.07
N VAL A 161 0.63 -14.84 -6.60
CA VAL A 161 1.49 -13.79 -6.02
C VAL A 161 1.03 -13.41 -4.63
N LEU A 162 -0.27 -13.15 -4.46
CA LEU A 162 -0.82 -12.70 -3.19
C LEU A 162 -0.86 -13.82 -2.14
N ASP A 163 -1.08 -15.07 -2.53
CA ASP A 163 -1.00 -16.23 -1.64
C ASP A 163 0.43 -16.45 -1.12
N GLY A 164 1.41 -16.38 -2.04
CA GLY A 164 2.82 -16.45 -1.69
C GLY A 164 3.23 -15.38 -0.69
N ILE A 165 2.78 -14.13 -0.89
CA ILE A 165 3.04 -13.04 0.06
C ILE A 165 2.28 -13.27 1.36
N ALA A 166 0.99 -13.62 1.31
CA ALA A 166 0.12 -13.79 2.47
C ALA A 166 0.66 -14.86 3.44
N SER A 167 1.28 -15.91 2.92
CA SER A 167 1.92 -16.99 3.70
C SER A 167 2.96 -16.47 4.71
N GLY A 168 3.61 -15.33 4.42
CA GLY A 168 4.57 -14.67 5.32
C GLY A 168 3.95 -13.72 6.37
N GLY A 169 2.62 -13.63 6.46
CA GLY A 169 1.92 -12.68 7.30
C GLY A 169 2.24 -12.80 8.80
N GLU A 170 2.31 -14.02 9.31
CA GLU A 170 2.64 -14.29 10.72
C GLU A 170 4.05 -13.85 11.10
N GLU A 171 5.04 -14.03 10.22
CA GLU A 171 6.41 -13.57 10.45
C GLU A 171 6.46 -12.04 10.53
N ARG A 172 5.77 -11.35 9.60
CA ARG A 172 5.68 -9.89 9.57
C ARG A 172 4.97 -9.33 10.80
N LEU A 173 3.89 -9.96 11.25
CA LEU A 173 3.21 -9.62 12.50
C LEU A 173 4.13 -9.82 13.72
N ALA A 174 4.88 -10.92 13.77
CA ALA A 174 5.84 -11.17 14.84
C ALA A 174 6.97 -10.15 14.86
N TRP A 175 7.42 -9.70 13.69
CA TRP A 175 8.40 -8.62 13.55
C TRP A 175 7.83 -7.29 14.04
N GLN A 176 6.64 -6.89 13.59
CA GLN A 176 6.03 -5.61 13.99
C GLN A 176 5.81 -5.50 15.50
N ARG A 177 5.53 -6.61 16.20
CA ARG A 177 5.36 -6.61 17.67
C ARG A 177 6.65 -6.29 18.45
N ARG A 178 7.82 -6.37 17.80
CA ARG A 178 9.13 -6.13 18.44
C ARG A 178 9.65 -4.71 18.22
N GLU A 179 9.09 -3.99 17.25
CA GLU A 179 9.44 -2.60 16.91
C GLU A 179 8.48 -1.61 17.59
#